data_AF-A0A1P8XKR4-F1
#
_entry.id   AF-A0A1P8XKR4-F1
#
_cell.length_a   1.000
_cell.length_b   1.000
_cell.length_c   1.000
_cell.angle_alpha   90.00
_cell.angle_beta   90.00
_cell.angle_gamma   90.00
#
_symmetry.space_group_name_H-M   'P 1'
#
loop_
_entity.id
_entity.type
_entity.pdbx_description
1 polymer ?
#
loop_
_entity_poly.entity_id
_entity_poly.type
_entity_poly.pdbx_seq_one_letter_code
_entity_poly.pdbx_strand_id
1 'polypeptide(L)'
;MAGGYLPADVKHHRTLEAKKTKSARVSRLSTPGVHHLESGFTAATSHRLADGLQLAHYTRMLQACGRHPGPQYPWAAVLGTSELPGPAGDELVLVWHDLNEPLGFTYSRSSGKAARTLMQRYDHEHRFRVVVAAAANARADRLVTPVRQPECRSCPYERTCAREMVAQDDPSLALTVGSLDTREWLALRALGVTTTAALAEVDLDDDHFLQRYYAETSHRGRDHARSRLRGAAQRAAMVEAGVALIKTGHGPVQVPAADVEIDLDIEWDTEGHVYLWGARVRTARDDATAQFHAFVDWAVSDTTGERALAQRFLHWLQELRDHAGTAGQTVGVFHWSAAEPSRLRRILGSDAEDLLSPDTGVFTDLERTFKEQFLSLHGSSIKTVGPLFGFSWSAEDAGGALSQRQLEHARPGRPNNDEPRQWLLSYNADDTAALAAIRDGMRQWEVAAGANPA
;
A
#
# COMPACT_ATOMS: atom_id res chain seq x y z
N MET A 1 41.45 -19.31 12.06
CA MET A 1 40.21 -18.61 12.48
C MET A 1 39.17 -19.68 12.77
N ALA A 2 38.58 -19.71 13.96
CA ALA A 2 37.52 -20.66 14.25
C ALA A 2 36.38 -20.41 13.27
N GLY A 3 36.09 -21.41 12.43
CA GLY A 3 35.12 -21.31 11.34
C GLY A 3 33.70 -21.02 11.84
N GLY A 4 32.82 -20.62 10.93
CA GLY A 4 31.42 -20.34 11.22
C GLY A 4 30.72 -19.69 10.03
N TYR A 5 29.43 -19.43 10.18
CA TYR A 5 28.59 -18.81 9.17
C TYR A 5 28.07 -17.46 9.66
N LEU A 6 27.98 -16.49 8.74
CA LEU A 6 27.21 -15.26 8.92
C LEU A 6 25.94 -15.38 8.08
N PRO A 7 24.77 -14.96 8.60
CA PRO A 7 23.53 -15.14 7.86
C PRO A 7 23.42 -14.10 6.75
N ALA A 8 22.82 -14.54 5.64
CA ALA A 8 22.34 -13.69 4.57
C ALA A 8 20.89 -14.06 4.25
N ASP A 9 20.06 -13.09 3.90
CA ASP A 9 18.67 -13.30 3.49
C ASP A 9 18.40 -12.68 2.11
N VAL A 10 17.47 -13.26 1.35
CA VAL A 10 17.10 -12.79 0.01
C VAL A 10 15.76 -12.08 0.07
N LYS A 11 15.69 -10.88 -0.49
CA LYS A 11 14.53 -10.00 -0.46
C LYS A 11 14.21 -9.42 -1.83
N HIS A 12 12.93 -9.21 -2.09
CA HIS A 12 12.45 -8.57 -3.32
C HIS A 12 12.15 -7.08 -3.10
N HIS A 13 13.14 -6.33 -2.60
CA HIS A 13 13.09 -4.88 -2.50
C HIS A 13 14.51 -4.29 -2.54
N ARG A 14 14.60 -2.98 -2.79
CA ARG A 14 15.87 -2.26 -2.75
C ARG A 14 16.45 -2.26 -1.33
N THR A 15 17.76 -2.47 -1.24
CA THR A 15 18.53 -2.51 0.01
C THR A 15 19.55 -1.37 0.09
N LEU A 16 19.73 -0.62 -1.00
CA LEU A 16 20.50 0.62 -1.09
C LEU A 16 19.64 1.79 -1.55
N GLU A 17 19.87 2.95 -0.95
CA GLU A 17 19.34 4.24 -1.39
C GLU A 17 20.48 5.22 -1.67
N ALA A 18 20.36 5.98 -2.76
CA ALA A 18 21.36 7.00 -3.12
C ALA A 18 21.39 8.12 -2.08
N LYS A 19 22.57 8.33 -1.48
CA LYS A 19 22.81 9.36 -0.47
C LYS A 19 24.28 9.79 -0.50
N LYS A 20 24.56 10.89 -1.19
CA LYS A 20 25.92 11.42 -1.50
C LYS A 20 26.89 11.46 -0.31
N THR A 21 26.41 11.69 0.90
CA THR A 21 27.23 11.87 2.11
C THR A 21 27.43 10.60 2.93
N LYS A 22 26.96 9.44 2.45
CA LYS A 22 27.00 8.18 3.19
C LYS A 22 27.71 7.10 2.39
N SER A 23 28.08 6.04 3.10
CA SER A 23 28.59 4.81 2.51
C SER A 23 27.82 3.63 3.06
N ALA A 24 27.63 2.61 2.23
CA ALA A 24 27.07 1.32 2.62
C ALA A 24 28.17 0.24 2.54
N ARG A 25 28.11 -0.75 3.43
CA ARG A 25 29.02 -1.89 3.36
C ARG A 25 28.40 -2.95 2.47
N VAL A 26 29.12 -3.36 1.43
CA VAL A 26 28.59 -4.29 0.43
C VAL A 26 29.62 -5.36 0.05
N SER A 27 29.15 -6.45 -0.54
CA SER A 27 29.96 -7.48 -1.18
C SER A 27 29.34 -7.88 -2.51
N ARG A 28 30.19 -8.26 -3.46
CA ARG A 28 29.75 -8.83 -4.74
C ARG A 28 29.36 -10.30 -4.56
N LEU A 29 28.45 -10.80 -5.38
CA LEU A 29 28.05 -12.21 -5.35
C LEU A 29 29.19 -13.17 -5.70
N SER A 30 30.14 -12.73 -6.53
CA SER A 30 31.34 -13.49 -6.88
C SER A 30 32.34 -13.59 -5.72
N THR A 31 32.30 -12.66 -4.77
CA THR A 31 33.23 -12.58 -3.62
C THR A 31 32.49 -12.20 -2.33
N PRO A 32 31.53 -13.02 -1.86
CA PRO A 32 30.59 -12.62 -0.81
C PRO A 32 31.26 -12.37 0.55
N GLY A 33 32.44 -12.92 0.81
CA GLY A 33 33.21 -12.67 2.04
C GLY A 33 34.06 -11.40 2.02
N VAL A 34 34.15 -10.69 0.89
CA VAL A 34 34.98 -9.48 0.76
C VAL A 34 34.11 -8.24 0.89
N HIS A 35 34.22 -7.56 2.03
CA HIS A 35 33.43 -6.36 2.32
C HIS A 35 34.15 -5.11 1.80
N HIS A 36 33.45 -4.24 1.10
CA HIS A 36 33.92 -2.91 0.74
C HIS A 36 32.89 -1.84 1.09
N LEU A 37 33.34 -0.59 1.17
CA LEU A 37 32.46 0.56 1.41
C LEU A 37 32.14 1.20 0.07
N GLU A 38 30.87 1.16 -0.30
CA GLU A 38 30.36 1.84 -1.49
C GLU A 38 29.93 3.26 -1.10
N SER A 39 30.52 4.27 -1.74
CA SER A 39 30.23 5.68 -1.45
C SER A 39 29.01 6.20 -2.20
N GLY A 40 28.29 7.16 -1.62
CA GLY A 40 27.11 7.73 -2.24
C GLY A 40 25.83 6.93 -2.03
N PHE A 41 25.87 5.92 -1.15
CA PHE A 41 24.72 5.07 -0.82
C PHE A 41 24.54 4.90 0.68
N THR A 42 23.33 4.54 1.10
CA THR A 42 23.02 4.14 2.47
C THR A 42 22.23 2.84 2.50
N ALA A 43 22.55 1.99 3.47
CA ALA A 43 21.76 0.79 3.80
C ALA A 43 20.62 1.10 4.80
N ALA A 44 20.41 2.37 5.15
CA ALA A 44 19.35 2.83 6.05
C ALA A 44 18.03 3.05 5.31
N THR A 45 17.56 2.01 4.63
CA THR A 45 16.29 2.00 3.93
C THR A 45 15.12 1.85 4.91
N SER A 46 13.89 2.06 4.41
CA SER A 46 12.65 1.79 5.17
C SER A 46 12.53 0.32 5.66
N HIS A 47 13.21 -0.62 4.99
CA HIS A 47 13.17 -2.05 5.31
C HIS A 47 14.21 -2.49 6.34
N ARG A 48 15.23 -1.66 6.62
CA ARG A 48 16.39 -2.00 7.48
C ARG A 48 16.00 -2.62 8.83
N LEU A 49 14.93 -2.15 9.45
CA LEU A 49 14.47 -2.68 10.74
C LEU A 49 13.89 -4.10 10.59
N ALA A 50 12.99 -4.32 9.62
CA ALA A 50 12.33 -5.60 9.42
C ALA A 50 13.36 -6.66 9.01
N ASP A 51 14.22 -6.34 8.05
CA ASP A 51 15.30 -7.21 7.61
C ASP A 51 16.27 -7.50 8.76
N GLY A 52 16.69 -6.45 9.47
CA GLY A 52 17.64 -6.59 10.56
C GLY A 52 17.13 -7.47 11.72
N LEU A 53 15.83 -7.46 12.02
CA LEU A 53 15.24 -8.36 13.02
C LEU A 53 15.28 -9.82 12.58
N GLN A 54 15.08 -10.10 11.29
CA GLN A 54 15.21 -11.44 10.73
C GLN A 54 16.67 -11.91 10.67
N LEU A 55 17.60 -11.02 10.31
CA LEU A 55 19.03 -11.31 10.39
C LEU A 55 19.48 -11.58 11.83
N ALA A 56 18.99 -10.81 12.81
CA ALA A 56 19.25 -11.06 14.22
C ALA A 56 18.71 -12.43 14.68
N HIS A 57 17.53 -12.84 14.19
CA HIS A 57 16.97 -14.18 14.41
C HIS A 57 17.93 -15.27 13.91
N TYR A 58 18.36 -15.18 12.66
CA TYR A 58 19.29 -16.15 12.08
C TYR A 58 20.64 -16.19 12.80
N THR A 59 21.14 -15.03 13.21
CA THR A 59 22.35 -14.93 14.05
C THR A 59 22.18 -15.69 15.36
N ARG A 60 21.05 -15.53 16.05
CA ARG A 60 20.76 -16.27 17.29
C ARG A 60 20.61 -17.77 17.06
N MET A 61 20.01 -18.19 15.94
CA MET A 61 19.95 -19.62 15.56
C MET A 61 21.36 -20.20 15.34
N LEU A 62 22.21 -19.51 14.58
CA LEU A 62 23.59 -19.93 14.34
C LEU A 62 24.39 -20.03 15.64
N GLN A 63 24.20 -19.09 16.57
CA GLN A 63 24.82 -19.13 17.89
C GLN A 63 24.33 -20.32 18.72
N ALA A 64 23.02 -20.55 18.76
CA ALA A 64 22.43 -21.69 19.48
C ALA A 64 22.95 -23.04 18.93
N CYS A 65 23.21 -23.13 17.63
CA CYS A 65 23.78 -24.32 16.99
C CYS A 65 25.31 -24.40 17.09
N GLY A 66 26.00 -23.43 17.72
CA GLY A 66 27.46 -23.39 17.77
C GLY A 66 28.13 -23.18 16.39
N ARG A 67 27.41 -22.61 15.43
CA ARG A 67 27.83 -22.38 14.04
C ARG A 67 28.16 -20.93 13.71
N HIS A 68 27.91 -19.99 14.63
CA HIS A 68 28.30 -18.59 14.48
C HIS A 68 29.79 -18.39 14.80
N PRO A 69 30.54 -17.55 14.05
CA PRO A 69 31.98 -17.33 14.26
C PRO A 69 32.33 -16.52 15.54
N GLY A 70 31.37 -16.32 16.45
CA GLY A 70 31.51 -15.52 17.67
C GLY A 70 31.05 -14.06 17.58
N PRO A 71 30.86 -13.39 18.73
CA PRO A 71 30.25 -12.06 18.84
C PRO A 71 31.05 -10.92 18.21
N GLN A 72 32.34 -11.12 17.93
CA GLN A 72 33.21 -10.17 17.25
C GLN A 72 32.86 -9.97 15.76
N TYR A 73 31.95 -10.79 15.22
CA TYR A 73 31.43 -10.66 13.85
C TYR A 73 29.93 -10.35 13.88
N PRO A 74 29.51 -9.11 14.21
CA PRO A 74 28.09 -8.76 14.33
C PRO A 74 27.44 -8.48 12.96
N TRP A 75 27.89 -9.15 11.91
CA TRP A 75 27.53 -8.81 10.53
C TRP A 75 26.56 -9.83 9.95
N ALA A 76 25.59 -9.33 9.20
CA ALA A 76 24.67 -10.14 8.42
C ALA A 76 24.27 -9.38 7.15
N ALA A 77 23.86 -10.08 6.10
CA ALA A 77 23.64 -9.48 4.79
C ALA A 77 22.20 -9.62 4.29
N VAL A 78 21.76 -8.67 3.48
CA VAL A 78 20.56 -8.80 2.64
C VAL A 78 20.97 -8.73 1.18
N LEU A 79 20.53 -9.71 0.39
CA LEU A 79 20.52 -9.64 -1.07
C LEU A 79 19.15 -9.11 -1.50
N GLY A 80 19.10 -7.84 -1.89
CA GLY A 80 17.90 -7.18 -2.39
C GLY A 80 17.84 -7.14 -3.92
N THR A 81 17.11 -6.16 -4.44
CA THR A 81 17.09 -5.78 -5.87
C THR A 81 18.02 -4.60 -6.18
N SER A 82 18.96 -4.30 -5.30
CA SER A 82 19.93 -3.21 -5.50
C SER A 82 21.13 -3.73 -6.29
N GLU A 83 21.47 -3.00 -7.35
CA GLU A 83 22.58 -3.30 -8.23
C GLU A 83 23.62 -2.18 -8.18
N LEU A 84 24.88 -2.55 -8.43
CA LEU A 84 25.99 -1.61 -8.57
C LEU A 84 26.80 -1.94 -9.84
N PRO A 85 27.48 -0.95 -10.45
CA PRO A 85 28.32 -1.20 -11.62
C PRO A 85 29.41 -2.25 -11.36
N GLY A 86 29.35 -3.33 -12.13
CA GLY A 86 30.30 -4.43 -12.12
C GLY A 86 31.13 -4.52 -13.41
N PRO A 87 32.13 -5.42 -13.48
CA PRO A 87 33.01 -5.56 -14.63
C PRO A 87 32.30 -6.00 -15.93
N ALA A 88 31.14 -6.65 -15.80
CA ALA A 88 30.35 -7.20 -16.91
C ALA A 88 28.97 -6.52 -17.04
N GLY A 89 28.80 -5.34 -16.42
CA GLY A 89 27.50 -4.69 -16.25
C GLY A 89 27.10 -4.61 -14.78
N ASP A 90 25.91 -4.09 -14.53
CA ASP A 90 25.36 -3.97 -13.19
C ASP A 90 25.17 -5.36 -12.55
N GLU A 91 25.55 -5.49 -11.29
CA GLU A 91 25.46 -6.74 -10.54
C GLU A 91 24.73 -6.54 -9.22
N LEU A 92 23.93 -7.53 -8.82
CA LEU A 92 23.34 -7.57 -7.49
C LEU A 92 24.41 -7.64 -6.41
N VAL A 93 24.17 -6.95 -5.30
CA VAL A 93 25.11 -6.89 -4.19
C VAL A 93 24.49 -7.32 -2.87
N LEU A 94 25.30 -7.98 -2.04
CA LEU A 94 25.00 -8.24 -0.64
C LEU A 94 25.23 -6.94 0.14
N VAL A 95 24.19 -6.43 0.80
CA VAL A 95 24.28 -5.27 1.69
C VAL A 95 24.45 -5.75 3.12
N TRP A 96 25.57 -5.40 3.74
CA TRP A 96 25.94 -5.84 5.09
C TRP A 96 25.48 -4.85 6.15
N HIS A 97 24.84 -5.37 7.19
CA HIS A 97 24.38 -4.63 8.36
C HIS A 97 25.15 -5.04 9.60
N ASP A 98 25.61 -4.05 10.37
CA ASP A 98 26.09 -4.29 11.73
C ASP A 98 24.88 -4.41 12.66
N LEU A 99 24.67 -5.61 13.20
CA LEU A 99 23.55 -5.93 14.09
C LEU A 99 23.71 -5.28 15.48
N ASN A 100 24.91 -4.77 15.79
CA ASN A 100 25.19 -3.97 16.97
C ASN A 100 25.11 -2.46 16.72
N GLU A 101 24.84 -2.01 15.49
CA GLU A 101 24.58 -0.59 15.23
C GLU A 101 23.19 -0.21 15.77
N PRO A 102 23.07 0.87 16.56
CA PRO A 102 21.77 1.39 16.96
C PRO A 102 21.00 1.93 15.76
N LEU A 103 19.79 1.41 15.53
CA LEU A 103 18.91 1.87 14.43
C LEU A 103 18.26 3.23 14.71
N GLY A 104 18.19 3.62 15.98
CA GLY A 104 17.46 4.79 16.46
C GLY A 104 16.93 4.59 17.88
N PHE A 105 16.10 5.52 18.33
CA PHE A 105 15.49 5.46 19.66
C PHE A 105 14.23 4.59 19.65
N THR A 106 14.16 3.65 20.58
CA THR A 106 12.94 2.93 20.92
C THR A 106 12.36 3.51 22.21
N TYR A 107 11.03 3.61 22.29
CA TYR A 107 10.38 4.03 23.54
C TYR A 107 10.25 2.84 24.50
N SER A 108 10.55 3.07 25.77
CA SER A 108 10.22 2.19 26.88
C SER A 108 9.45 2.97 27.96
N ARG A 109 8.45 2.34 28.59
CA ARG A 109 7.69 2.97 29.70
C ARG A 109 8.61 3.32 30.89
N SER A 110 9.64 2.53 31.12
CA SER A 110 10.56 2.67 32.27
C SER A 110 11.71 3.66 32.05
N SER A 111 12.08 3.96 30.81
CA SER A 111 13.32 4.71 30.52
C SER A 111 13.19 5.70 29.37
N GLY A 112 11.98 5.96 28.86
CA GLY A 112 11.75 6.88 27.75
C GLY A 112 12.42 6.40 26.45
N LYS A 113 13.02 7.34 25.70
CA LYS A 113 13.72 7.08 24.44
C LYS A 113 15.12 6.52 24.70
N ALA A 114 15.36 5.28 24.29
CA ALA A 114 16.66 4.64 24.41
C ALA A 114 17.16 4.12 23.06
N ALA A 115 18.43 4.39 22.75
CA ALA A 115 19.10 3.79 21.61
C ALA A 115 19.23 2.27 21.84
N ARG A 116 18.78 1.47 20.87
CA ARG A 116 18.86 0.01 20.92
C ARG A 116 19.41 -0.52 19.61
N THR A 117 20.29 -1.52 19.72
CA THR A 117 20.80 -2.26 18.58
C THR A 117 19.73 -3.21 18.03
N LEU A 118 19.93 -3.71 16.81
CA LEU A 118 19.09 -4.75 16.22
C LEU A 118 19.03 -6.00 17.11
N MET A 119 20.20 -6.46 17.59
CA MET A 119 20.28 -7.60 18.50
C MET A 119 19.50 -7.37 19.80
N GLN A 120 19.69 -6.21 20.45
CA GLN A 120 18.99 -5.90 21.71
C GLN A 120 17.47 -5.86 21.52
N ARG A 121 17.01 -5.29 20.41
CA ARG A 121 15.58 -5.24 20.09
C ARG A 121 15.04 -6.64 19.83
N TYR A 122 15.72 -7.42 18.99
CA TYR A 122 15.34 -8.80 18.70
C TYR A 122 15.27 -9.63 19.99
N ASP A 123 16.30 -9.60 20.83
CA ASP A 123 16.35 -10.38 22.07
C ASP A 123 15.22 -10.00 23.02
N HIS A 124 14.91 -8.71 23.14
CA HIS A 124 13.82 -8.24 23.98
C HIS A 124 12.48 -8.80 23.48
N GLU A 125 12.16 -8.62 22.20
CA GLU A 125 10.89 -9.06 21.63
C GLU A 125 10.78 -10.60 21.58
N HIS A 126 11.86 -11.31 21.20
CA HIS A 126 11.88 -12.77 21.14
C HIS A 126 11.76 -13.39 22.53
N ARG A 127 12.48 -12.87 23.52
CA ARG A 127 12.35 -13.33 24.91
C ARG A 127 10.92 -13.16 25.43
N PHE A 128 10.25 -12.05 25.10
CA PHE A 128 8.85 -11.89 25.48
C PHE A 128 7.96 -12.98 24.85
N ARG A 129 8.15 -13.30 23.56
CA ARG A 129 7.44 -14.40 22.89
C ARG A 129 7.69 -15.76 23.57
N VAL A 130 8.92 -16.03 24.00
CA VAL A 130 9.27 -17.24 24.76
C VAL A 130 8.55 -17.27 26.12
N VAL A 131 8.48 -16.13 26.83
CA VAL A 131 7.76 -16.02 28.11
C VAL A 131 6.26 -16.26 27.92
N VAL A 132 5.66 -15.71 26.86
CA VAL A 132 4.25 -15.97 26.49
C VAL A 132 4.02 -17.47 26.24
N ALA A 133 4.89 -18.11 25.45
CA ALA A 133 4.79 -19.55 25.18
C ALA A 133 4.96 -20.40 26.45
N ALA A 134 5.90 -20.04 27.33
CA ALA A 134 6.11 -20.72 28.60
C ALA A 134 4.89 -20.60 29.53
N ALA A 135 4.29 -19.41 29.62
CA ALA A 135 3.06 -19.19 30.40
C ALA A 135 1.89 -20.04 29.87
N ALA A 136 1.72 -20.10 28.55
CA ALA A 136 0.71 -20.94 27.90
C ALA A 136 0.93 -22.44 28.18
N ASN A 137 2.18 -22.93 28.08
CA ASN A 137 2.51 -24.33 28.36
C ASN A 137 2.27 -24.70 29.84
N ALA A 138 2.55 -23.76 30.74
CA ALA A 138 2.28 -23.90 32.17
C ALA A 138 0.80 -23.72 32.55
N ARG A 139 -0.07 -23.36 31.59
CA ARG A 139 -1.47 -22.96 31.82
C ARG A 139 -1.61 -21.83 32.86
N ALA A 140 -0.65 -20.92 32.88
CA ALA A 140 -0.67 -19.71 33.71
C ALA A 140 -1.56 -18.63 33.07
N ASP A 141 -1.74 -17.50 33.79
CA ASP A 141 -2.48 -16.35 33.27
C ASP A 141 -1.89 -15.85 31.95
N ARG A 142 -2.79 -15.45 31.05
CA ARG A 142 -2.41 -14.92 29.74
C ARG A 142 -1.63 -13.61 29.89
N LEU A 143 -0.56 -13.49 29.10
CA LEU A 143 0.28 -12.29 29.07
C LEU A 143 -0.04 -11.35 27.91
N VAL A 144 -0.86 -11.81 26.97
CA VAL A 144 -1.29 -11.04 25.81
C VAL A 144 -2.79 -11.23 25.59
N THR A 145 -3.41 -10.22 25.02
CA THR A 145 -4.81 -10.22 24.59
C THR A 145 -4.85 -10.06 23.07
N PRO A 146 -5.84 -10.66 22.39
CA PRO A 146 -5.96 -10.51 20.94
C PRO A 146 -6.16 -9.05 20.55
N VAL A 147 -5.58 -8.66 19.42
CA VAL A 147 -5.79 -7.40 18.70
C VAL A 147 -5.77 -7.78 17.22
N ARG A 148 -6.78 -7.36 16.46
CA ARG A 148 -6.79 -7.66 15.03
C ARG A 148 -5.65 -6.92 14.32
N GLN A 149 -4.99 -7.62 13.41
CA GLN A 149 -3.86 -7.12 12.63
C GLN A 149 -3.89 -7.73 11.21
N PRO A 150 -3.15 -7.17 10.23
CA PRO A 150 -3.16 -7.68 8.86
C PRO A 150 -2.85 -9.18 8.74
N GLU A 151 -1.95 -9.69 9.58
CA GLU A 151 -1.52 -11.09 9.64
C GLU A 151 -2.65 -12.05 10.04
N CYS A 152 -3.75 -11.54 10.63
CA CYS A 152 -4.92 -12.36 10.94
C CYS A 152 -5.49 -13.05 9.70
N ARG A 153 -5.37 -12.46 8.50
CA ARG A 153 -5.92 -13.02 7.25
C ARG A 153 -5.41 -14.43 6.93
N SER A 154 -4.19 -14.76 7.34
CA SER A 154 -3.56 -16.07 7.13
C SER A 154 -3.25 -16.80 8.44
N CYS A 155 -3.68 -16.26 9.58
CA CYS A 155 -3.38 -16.82 10.87
C CYS A 155 -4.25 -18.07 11.15
N PRO A 156 -3.66 -19.24 11.43
CA PRO A 156 -4.42 -20.46 11.71
C PRO A 156 -5.24 -20.37 13.00
N TYR A 157 -4.93 -19.41 13.87
CA TYR A 157 -5.61 -19.17 15.15
C TYR A 157 -6.61 -18.01 15.12
N GLU A 158 -6.82 -17.38 13.95
CA GLU A 158 -7.67 -16.19 13.81
C GLU A 158 -9.07 -16.40 14.40
N ARG A 159 -9.71 -17.53 14.08
CA ARG A 159 -11.07 -17.85 14.55
C ARG A 159 -11.19 -17.87 16.08
N THR A 160 -10.14 -18.32 16.77
CA THR A 160 -10.13 -18.35 18.24
C THR A 160 -10.07 -16.93 18.80
N CYS A 161 -9.15 -16.11 18.29
CA CYS A 161 -9.02 -14.71 18.69
C CYS A 161 -10.27 -13.88 18.32
N ALA A 162 -10.83 -14.11 17.13
CA ALA A 162 -12.00 -13.40 16.64
C ALA A 162 -13.24 -13.67 17.51
N ARG A 163 -13.48 -14.92 17.92
CA ARG A 163 -14.58 -15.23 18.86
C ARG A 163 -14.49 -14.44 20.16
N GLU A 164 -13.28 -14.35 20.72
CA GLU A 164 -13.07 -13.56 21.94
C GLU A 164 -13.33 -12.06 21.70
N MET A 165 -12.78 -11.51 20.61
CA MET A 165 -12.96 -10.10 20.27
C MET A 165 -14.41 -9.75 19.97
N VAL A 166 -15.17 -10.62 19.28
CA VAL A 166 -16.62 -10.46 19.06
C VAL A 166 -17.36 -10.41 20.39
N ALA A 167 -17.04 -11.33 21.32
CA ALA A 167 -17.70 -11.37 22.62
C ALA A 167 -17.44 -10.12 23.48
N GLN A 168 -16.39 -9.36 23.18
CA GLN A 168 -15.99 -8.13 23.88
C GLN A 168 -16.38 -6.85 23.11
N ASP A 169 -17.01 -6.97 21.94
CA ASP A 169 -17.19 -5.87 20.98
C ASP A 169 -15.89 -5.10 20.70
N ASP A 170 -14.78 -5.82 20.52
CA ASP A 170 -13.48 -5.18 20.42
C ASP A 170 -13.35 -4.35 19.11
N PRO A 171 -13.05 -3.05 19.19
CA PRO A 171 -13.05 -2.16 18.03
C PRO A 171 -11.97 -2.50 17.01
N SER A 172 -10.89 -3.20 17.41
CA SER A 172 -9.86 -3.63 16.46
C SER A 172 -10.42 -4.62 15.44
N LEU A 173 -11.45 -5.39 15.80
CA LEU A 173 -12.10 -6.34 14.89
C LEU A 173 -12.97 -5.63 13.85
N ALA A 174 -13.77 -4.65 14.28
CA ALA A 174 -14.67 -3.88 13.42
C ALA A 174 -13.91 -3.01 12.41
N LEU A 175 -12.77 -2.45 12.82
CA LEU A 175 -12.00 -1.49 12.03
C LEU A 175 -10.91 -2.19 11.21
N THR A 176 -11.26 -2.55 9.98
CA THR A 176 -10.39 -3.32 9.09
C THR A 176 -9.43 -2.49 8.24
N VAL A 177 -9.65 -1.17 8.15
CA VAL A 177 -8.84 -0.21 7.36
C VAL A 177 -8.49 1.02 8.20
N GLY A 178 -7.33 1.61 7.89
CA GLY A 178 -6.81 2.76 8.64
C GLY A 178 -6.63 2.45 10.12
N SER A 179 -6.36 1.18 10.44
CA SER A 179 -6.36 0.65 11.79
C SER A 179 -5.22 1.23 12.60
N LEU A 180 -5.50 1.43 13.89
CA LEU A 180 -4.49 1.66 14.90
C LEU A 180 -3.56 0.44 15.01
N ASP A 181 -2.31 0.65 15.41
CA ASP A 181 -1.39 -0.44 15.70
C ASP A 181 -1.70 -1.09 17.06
N THR A 182 -1.08 -2.24 17.35
CA THR A 182 -1.30 -2.97 18.61
C THR A 182 -1.10 -2.09 19.85
N ARG A 183 -0.14 -1.17 19.82
CA ARG A 183 0.18 -0.31 20.95
C ARG A 183 -0.87 0.79 21.14
N GLU A 184 -1.35 1.37 20.05
CA GLU A 184 -2.47 2.31 20.04
C GLU A 184 -3.76 1.65 20.57
N TRP A 185 -4.07 0.41 20.17
CA TRP A 185 -5.23 -0.34 20.69
C TRP A 185 -5.11 -0.64 22.19
N LEU A 186 -3.95 -1.12 22.65
CA LEU A 186 -3.72 -1.39 24.06
C LEU A 186 -3.77 -0.10 24.90
N ALA A 187 -3.33 1.03 24.35
CA ALA A 187 -3.46 2.33 25.02
C ALA A 187 -4.93 2.73 25.20
N LEU A 188 -5.77 2.57 24.18
CA LEU A 188 -7.21 2.83 24.28
C LEU A 188 -7.88 1.96 25.35
N ARG A 189 -7.59 0.65 25.36
CA ARG A 189 -8.10 -0.27 26.38
C ARG A 189 -7.70 0.16 27.79
N ALA A 190 -6.44 0.58 27.97
CA ALA A 190 -5.95 1.09 29.26
C ALA A 190 -6.61 2.41 29.71
N LEU A 191 -7.20 3.15 28.76
CA LEU A 191 -7.98 4.36 29.02
C LEU A 191 -9.50 4.09 29.13
N GLY A 192 -9.93 2.83 29.07
CA GLY A 192 -11.33 2.42 29.19
C GLY A 192 -12.08 2.34 27.86
N VAL A 193 -11.46 2.72 26.75
CA VAL A 193 -12.06 2.62 25.41
C VAL A 193 -11.86 1.19 24.91
N THR A 194 -12.86 0.34 25.18
CA THR A 194 -12.79 -1.11 24.96
C THR A 194 -13.80 -1.64 23.94
N THR A 195 -14.81 -0.86 23.57
CA THR A 195 -15.87 -1.26 22.63
C THR A 195 -15.92 -0.34 21.41
N THR A 196 -16.65 -0.74 20.37
CA THR A 196 -16.86 0.07 19.16
C THR A 196 -17.64 1.35 19.50
N ALA A 197 -18.72 1.23 20.27
CA ALA A 197 -19.48 2.37 20.78
C ALA A 197 -18.63 3.35 21.59
N ALA A 198 -17.80 2.86 22.53
CA ALA A 198 -16.95 3.73 23.33
C ALA A 198 -15.89 4.46 22.49
N LEU A 199 -15.42 3.85 21.40
CA LEU A 199 -14.50 4.48 20.47
C LEU A 199 -15.19 5.57 19.63
N ALA A 200 -16.45 5.36 19.24
CA ALA A 200 -17.25 6.34 18.52
C ALA A 200 -17.48 7.63 19.34
N GLU A 201 -17.58 7.49 20.66
CA GLU A 201 -17.84 8.58 21.61
C GLU A 201 -16.58 9.29 22.13
N VAL A 202 -15.38 8.91 21.66
CA VAL A 202 -14.13 9.55 22.11
C VAL A 202 -14.15 11.05 21.79
N ASP A 203 -14.10 11.87 22.85
CA ASP A 203 -13.94 13.30 22.72
C ASP A 203 -12.51 13.64 22.27
N LEU A 204 -12.39 14.10 21.02
CA LEU A 204 -11.12 14.45 20.41
C LEU A 204 -10.65 15.87 20.77
N ASP A 205 -11.41 16.60 21.58
CA ASP A 205 -11.06 17.90 22.13
C ASP A 205 -10.76 17.84 23.65
N ASP A 206 -10.88 16.66 24.27
CA ASP A 206 -10.37 16.40 25.62
C ASP A 206 -8.83 16.29 25.62
N ASP A 207 -8.17 17.42 25.93
CA ASP A 207 -6.71 17.51 26.05
C ASP A 207 -6.11 16.54 27.07
N HIS A 208 -6.83 16.24 28.17
CA HIS A 208 -6.34 15.35 29.22
C HIS A 208 -6.34 13.89 28.73
N PHE A 209 -7.41 13.46 28.06
CA PHE A 209 -7.46 12.16 27.40
C PHE A 209 -6.34 12.02 26.35
N LEU A 210 -6.19 13.02 25.48
CA LEU A 210 -5.17 13.03 24.42
C LEU A 210 -3.75 13.01 24.98
N GLN A 211 -3.48 13.69 26.09
CA GLN A 211 -2.17 13.66 26.76
C GLN A 211 -1.85 12.25 27.27
N ARG A 212 -2.82 11.57 27.91
CA ARG A 212 -2.64 10.20 28.41
C ARG A 212 -2.48 9.19 27.27
N TYR A 213 -3.27 9.32 26.21
CA TYR A 213 -3.14 8.50 25.00
C TYR A 213 -1.75 8.68 24.37
N TYR A 214 -1.32 9.92 24.17
CA TYR A 214 -0.02 10.22 23.57
C TYR A 214 1.17 9.74 24.40
N ALA A 215 1.08 9.78 25.74
CA ALA A 215 2.11 9.23 26.61
C ALA A 215 2.40 7.75 26.28
N GLU A 216 1.35 7.00 25.93
CA GLU A 216 1.42 5.61 25.53
C GLU A 216 1.73 5.40 24.05
N THR A 217 1.55 6.39 23.17
CA THR A 217 1.76 6.26 21.70
C THR A 217 2.85 7.17 21.13
N SER A 218 3.74 7.67 21.98
CA SER A 218 4.84 8.60 21.63
C SER A 218 5.90 8.07 20.65
N HIS A 219 5.76 6.84 20.14
CA HIS A 219 6.48 6.37 18.96
C HIS A 219 6.03 7.08 17.68
N ARG A 220 4.85 7.73 17.70
CA ARG A 220 4.34 8.61 16.64
C ARG A 220 4.46 10.07 17.07
N GLY A 221 4.48 10.99 16.11
CA GLY A 221 4.29 12.40 16.39
C GLY A 221 2.88 12.66 16.95
N ARG A 222 2.74 13.65 17.84
CA ARG A 222 1.47 13.95 18.54
C ARG A 222 0.30 14.15 17.58
N ASP A 223 0.48 15.00 16.57
CA ASP A 223 -0.58 15.30 15.60
C ASP A 223 -0.96 14.08 14.76
N HIS A 224 0.03 13.26 14.42
CA HIS A 224 -0.20 12.01 13.69
C HIS A 224 -0.97 11.00 14.54
N ALA A 225 -0.65 10.85 15.83
CA ALA A 225 -1.41 10.00 16.75
C ALA A 225 -2.86 10.48 16.91
N ARG A 226 -3.08 11.80 17.05
CA ARG A 226 -4.42 12.40 17.12
C ARG A 226 -5.22 12.20 15.83
N SER A 227 -4.59 12.41 14.67
CA SER A 227 -5.22 12.21 13.35
C SER A 227 -5.66 10.75 13.13
N ARG A 228 -4.80 9.79 13.49
CA ARG A 228 -5.15 8.36 13.41
C ARG A 228 -6.29 7.98 14.34
N LEU A 229 -6.27 8.46 15.57
CA LEU A 229 -7.36 8.26 16.53
C LEU A 229 -8.67 8.86 16.01
N ARG A 230 -8.64 10.07 15.45
CA ARG A 230 -9.81 10.71 14.82
C ARG A 230 -10.41 9.83 13.74
N GLY A 231 -9.59 9.31 12.83
CA GLY A 231 -10.06 8.39 11.78
C GLY A 231 -10.64 7.09 12.33
N ALA A 232 -10.11 6.56 13.43
CA ALA A 232 -10.64 5.38 14.10
C ALA A 232 -11.99 5.66 14.78
N ALA A 233 -12.11 6.77 15.52
CA ALA A 233 -13.36 7.20 16.16
C ALA A 233 -14.46 7.46 15.12
N GLN A 234 -14.14 8.14 14.01
CA GLN A 234 -15.10 8.37 12.92
C GLN A 234 -15.60 7.07 12.30
N ARG A 235 -14.71 6.11 12.02
CA ARG A 235 -15.13 4.81 11.49
C ARG A 235 -15.92 3.99 12.50
N ALA A 236 -15.60 4.08 13.79
CA ALA A 236 -16.41 3.45 14.83
C ALA A 236 -17.83 4.02 14.85
N ALA A 237 -17.98 5.35 14.77
CA ALA A 237 -19.28 6.00 14.65
C ALA A 237 -20.05 5.56 13.39
N MET A 238 -19.35 5.36 12.27
CA MET A 238 -19.97 4.81 11.05
C MET A 238 -20.49 3.38 11.25
N VAL A 239 -19.74 2.52 11.96
CA VAL A 239 -20.18 1.15 12.31
C VAL A 239 -21.44 1.21 13.17
N GLU A 240 -21.44 2.02 14.23
CA GLU A 240 -22.60 2.19 15.11
C GLU A 240 -23.84 2.72 14.37
N ALA A 241 -23.64 3.63 13.41
CA ALA A 241 -24.71 4.17 12.59
C ALA A 241 -25.14 3.25 11.43
N GLY A 242 -24.45 2.12 11.19
CA GLY A 242 -24.74 1.22 10.07
C GLY A 242 -24.48 1.84 8.70
N VAL A 243 -23.59 2.83 8.59
CA VAL A 243 -23.28 3.52 7.32
C VAL A 243 -21.91 3.12 6.78
N ALA A 244 -21.83 2.81 5.49
CA ALA A 244 -20.59 2.40 4.84
C ALA A 244 -19.80 3.58 4.22
N LEU A 245 -20.48 4.71 4.01
CA LEU A 245 -19.94 5.91 3.37
C LEU A 245 -20.56 7.15 4.01
N ILE A 246 -19.72 8.11 4.39
CA ILE A 246 -20.16 9.44 4.82
C ILE A 246 -19.43 10.51 4.03
N LYS A 247 -20.11 11.63 3.82
CA LYS A 247 -19.48 12.84 3.32
C LYS A 247 -18.71 13.54 4.45
N THR A 248 -17.50 13.98 4.15
CA THR A 248 -16.65 14.74 5.06
C THR A 248 -16.59 16.20 4.61
N GLY A 249 -16.64 17.13 5.56
CA GLY A 249 -16.60 18.56 5.28
C GLY A 249 -17.98 19.20 5.08
N HIS A 250 -17.96 20.51 4.86
CA HIS A 250 -19.16 21.35 4.69
C HIS A 250 -19.29 21.81 3.23
N GLY A 251 -20.52 22.05 2.78
CA GLY A 251 -20.80 22.54 1.42
C GLY A 251 -20.86 21.44 0.36
N PRO A 252 -21.30 21.76 -0.88
CA PRO A 252 -21.61 20.79 -1.92
C PRO A 252 -20.43 19.94 -2.37
N VAL A 253 -20.68 18.68 -2.77
CA VAL A 253 -19.66 17.81 -3.34
C VAL A 253 -19.18 18.41 -4.67
N GLN A 254 -17.88 18.68 -4.76
CA GLN A 254 -17.19 19.22 -5.92
C GLN A 254 -16.47 18.10 -6.66
N VAL A 255 -16.93 17.77 -7.86
CA VAL A 255 -16.27 16.81 -8.74
C VAL A 255 -15.97 17.52 -10.06
N PRO A 256 -14.70 17.61 -10.50
CA PRO A 256 -14.35 18.22 -11.78
C PRO A 256 -15.13 17.61 -12.93
N ALA A 257 -15.50 18.42 -13.92
CA ALA A 257 -16.30 17.99 -15.06
C ALA A 257 -15.79 18.60 -16.36
N ALA A 258 -16.00 17.88 -17.46
CA ALA A 258 -15.64 18.31 -18.80
C ALA A 258 -16.75 17.95 -19.81
N ASP A 259 -16.69 18.55 -21.01
CA ASP A 259 -17.63 18.24 -22.09
C ASP A 259 -17.37 16.86 -22.69
N VAL A 260 -16.09 16.45 -22.75
CA VAL A 260 -15.64 15.10 -23.09
C VAL A 260 -14.92 14.53 -21.87
N GLU A 261 -15.46 13.44 -21.34
CA GLU A 261 -14.92 12.78 -20.15
C GLU A 261 -14.36 11.39 -20.52
N ILE A 262 -13.15 11.12 -20.06
CA ILE A 262 -12.43 9.88 -20.34
C ILE A 262 -12.11 9.22 -19.01
N ASP A 263 -12.70 8.06 -18.74
CA ASP A 263 -12.32 7.22 -17.60
C ASP A 263 -11.21 6.26 -18.03
N LEU A 264 -10.05 6.37 -17.40
CA LEU A 264 -8.82 5.67 -17.79
C LEU A 264 -8.44 4.62 -16.76
N ASP A 265 -8.13 3.43 -17.26
CA ASP A 265 -7.56 2.32 -16.49
C ASP A 265 -6.47 1.60 -17.31
N ILE A 266 -5.49 0.98 -16.64
CA ILE A 266 -4.36 0.30 -17.29
C ILE A 266 -4.06 -1.07 -16.68
N GLU A 267 -3.55 -1.97 -17.51
CA GLU A 267 -3.06 -3.29 -17.07
C GLU A 267 -1.57 -3.47 -17.37
N TRP A 268 -0.86 -4.15 -16.47
CA TRP A 268 0.56 -4.43 -16.60
C TRP A 268 0.92 -5.86 -16.18
N ASP A 269 2.02 -6.37 -16.74
CA ASP A 269 2.53 -7.71 -16.43
C ASP A 269 3.32 -7.77 -15.11
N THR A 270 3.80 -8.96 -14.75
CA THR A 270 4.59 -9.17 -13.52
C THR A 270 5.93 -8.41 -13.49
N GLU A 271 6.45 -8.01 -14.65
CA GLU A 271 7.67 -7.22 -14.79
C GLU A 271 7.38 -5.71 -14.80
N GLY A 272 6.09 -5.32 -14.81
CA GLY A 272 5.62 -3.95 -14.73
C GLY A 272 5.40 -3.28 -16.09
N HIS A 273 5.47 -4.03 -17.20
CA HIS A 273 5.21 -3.49 -18.54
C HIS A 273 3.71 -3.34 -18.80
N VAL A 274 3.28 -2.13 -19.18
CA VAL A 274 1.89 -1.87 -19.54
C VAL A 274 1.57 -2.47 -20.90
N TYR A 275 0.58 -3.36 -20.96
CA TYR A 275 0.15 -4.04 -22.19
C TYR A 275 -1.25 -3.62 -22.65
N LEU A 276 -2.02 -2.91 -21.82
CA LEU A 276 -3.36 -2.43 -22.13
C LEU A 276 -3.62 -1.07 -21.48
N TRP A 277 -4.08 -0.11 -22.28
CA TRP A 277 -4.72 1.13 -21.84
C TRP A 277 -6.19 1.10 -22.26
N GLY A 278 -7.10 1.19 -21.30
CA GLY A 278 -8.53 1.27 -21.54
C GLY A 278 -9.05 2.68 -21.31
N ALA A 279 -9.74 3.23 -22.29
CA ALA A 279 -10.32 4.56 -22.20
C ALA A 279 -11.82 4.49 -22.51
N ARG A 280 -12.65 4.76 -21.50
CA ARG A 280 -14.09 4.94 -21.70
C ARG A 280 -14.37 6.42 -21.92
N VAL A 281 -14.71 6.77 -23.16
CA VAL A 281 -15.00 8.14 -23.58
C VAL A 281 -16.50 8.36 -23.59
N ARG A 282 -16.96 9.46 -23.01
CA ARG A 282 -18.34 9.94 -23.16
C ARG A 282 -18.38 11.44 -23.39
N THR A 283 -19.49 11.91 -23.95
CA THR A 283 -19.72 13.32 -24.26
C THR A 283 -20.94 13.86 -23.52
N ALA A 284 -20.94 15.16 -23.26
CA ALA A 284 -22.03 15.88 -22.58
C ALA A 284 -22.45 15.30 -21.21
N ARG A 285 -21.57 14.49 -20.59
CA ARG A 285 -21.86 13.70 -19.38
C ARG A 285 -23.06 12.76 -19.54
N ASP A 286 -23.35 12.35 -20.77
CA ASP A 286 -24.42 11.39 -21.08
C ASP A 286 -23.82 9.99 -21.23
N ASP A 287 -24.24 9.09 -20.35
CA ASP A 287 -23.75 7.72 -20.35
C ASP A 287 -24.18 6.92 -21.58
N ALA A 288 -25.29 7.31 -22.24
CA ALA A 288 -25.72 6.69 -23.49
C ALA A 288 -24.73 6.92 -24.65
N THR A 289 -23.84 7.91 -24.53
CA THR A 289 -22.79 8.20 -25.52
C THR A 289 -21.49 7.44 -25.26
N ALA A 290 -21.40 6.70 -24.16
CA ALA A 290 -20.15 6.09 -23.72
C ALA A 290 -19.64 5.02 -24.68
N GLN A 291 -18.35 5.09 -25.01
CA GLN A 291 -17.65 4.13 -25.85
C GLN A 291 -16.33 3.73 -25.19
N PHE A 292 -16.04 2.44 -25.21
CA PHE A 292 -14.77 1.90 -24.69
C PHE A 292 -13.76 1.73 -25.83
N HIS A 293 -12.58 2.31 -25.66
CA HIS A 293 -11.45 2.23 -26.58
C HIS A 293 -10.28 1.53 -25.89
N ALA A 294 -9.81 0.43 -26.47
CA ALA A 294 -8.69 -0.34 -25.93
C ALA A 294 -7.45 -0.19 -26.79
N PHE A 295 -6.34 0.23 -26.19
CA PHE A 295 -5.02 0.20 -26.78
C PHE A 295 -4.26 -0.95 -26.16
N VAL A 296 -4.20 -2.07 -26.89
CA VAL A 296 -3.62 -3.31 -26.40
C VAL A 296 -2.51 -3.82 -27.32
N ASP A 297 -1.48 -4.40 -26.72
CA ASP A 297 -0.53 -5.25 -27.42
C ASP A 297 -0.11 -6.42 -26.51
N TRP A 298 -0.64 -7.60 -26.82
CA TRP A 298 -0.39 -8.84 -26.07
C TRP A 298 1.06 -9.34 -26.18
N ALA A 299 1.87 -8.79 -27.09
CA ALA A 299 3.27 -9.14 -27.27
C ALA A 299 4.23 -8.30 -26.41
N VAL A 300 3.75 -7.25 -25.71
CA VAL A 300 4.59 -6.38 -24.89
C VAL A 300 5.30 -7.17 -23.79
N SER A 301 6.61 -7.35 -23.93
CA SER A 301 7.47 -8.02 -22.95
C SER A 301 8.76 -7.24 -22.66
N ASP A 302 8.88 -6.03 -23.21
CA ASP A 302 10.04 -5.18 -23.03
C ASP A 302 9.66 -3.69 -23.08
N THR A 303 10.63 -2.84 -22.75
CA THR A 303 10.47 -1.38 -22.73
C THR A 303 10.21 -0.76 -24.11
N THR A 304 10.59 -1.42 -25.20
CA THR A 304 10.40 -0.90 -26.57
C THR A 304 8.95 -1.07 -26.99
N GLY A 305 8.39 -2.26 -26.81
CA GLY A 305 6.98 -2.54 -27.04
C GLY A 305 6.07 -1.71 -26.14
N GLU A 306 6.42 -1.62 -24.84
CA GLU A 306 5.68 -0.77 -23.88
C GLU A 306 5.63 0.69 -24.35
N ARG A 307 6.78 1.25 -24.78
CA ARG A 307 6.85 2.63 -25.29
C ARG A 307 6.01 2.82 -26.55
N ALA A 308 6.08 1.91 -27.52
CA ALA A 308 5.31 2.01 -28.76
C ALA A 308 3.80 2.00 -28.48
N LEU A 309 3.35 1.15 -27.55
CA LEU A 309 1.94 1.11 -27.13
C LEU A 309 1.52 2.42 -26.46
N ALA A 310 2.32 2.93 -25.51
CA ALA A 310 2.03 4.19 -24.83
C ALA A 310 2.01 5.39 -25.79
N GLN A 311 2.88 5.42 -26.80
CA GLN A 311 2.88 6.47 -27.83
C GLN A 311 1.58 6.47 -28.65
N ARG A 312 1.06 5.28 -29.01
CA ARG A 312 -0.23 5.17 -29.72
C ARG A 312 -1.39 5.73 -28.89
N PHE A 313 -1.43 5.39 -27.60
CA PHE A 313 -2.43 5.92 -26.68
C PHE A 313 -2.30 7.44 -26.51
N LEU A 314 -1.08 7.93 -26.29
CA LEU A 314 -0.81 9.36 -26.12
C LEU A 314 -1.25 10.17 -27.35
N HIS A 315 -0.89 9.71 -28.55
CA HIS A 315 -1.23 10.38 -29.80
C HIS A 315 -2.74 10.48 -29.99
N TRP A 316 -3.46 9.38 -29.78
CA TRP A 316 -4.92 9.38 -29.82
C TRP A 316 -5.54 10.36 -28.82
N LEU A 317 -5.01 10.43 -27.60
CA LEU A 317 -5.53 11.33 -26.57
C LEU A 317 -5.26 12.80 -26.92
N GLN A 318 -4.10 13.10 -27.49
CA GLN A 318 -3.77 14.44 -28.01
C GLN A 318 -4.69 14.83 -29.15
N GLU A 319 -4.90 13.94 -30.13
CA GLU A 319 -5.84 14.18 -31.23
C GLU A 319 -7.25 14.43 -30.70
N LEU A 320 -7.76 13.60 -29.79
CA LEU A 320 -9.08 13.77 -29.20
C LEU A 320 -9.21 15.13 -28.50
N ARG A 321 -8.22 15.51 -27.68
CA ARG A 321 -8.18 16.81 -27.02
C ARG A 321 -8.20 17.96 -28.02
N ASP A 322 -7.37 17.89 -29.05
CA ASP A 322 -7.23 18.96 -30.03
C ASP A 322 -8.53 19.10 -30.85
N HIS A 323 -9.16 17.99 -31.25
CA HIS A 323 -10.47 18.00 -31.92
C HIS A 323 -11.57 18.60 -31.02
N ALA A 324 -11.65 18.19 -29.76
CA ALA A 324 -12.60 18.78 -28.80
C ALA A 324 -12.34 20.29 -28.62
N GLY A 325 -11.07 20.70 -28.52
CA GLY A 325 -10.67 22.10 -28.44
C GLY A 325 -11.10 22.92 -29.65
N THR A 326 -10.99 22.38 -30.88
CA THR A 326 -11.50 23.05 -32.09
C THR A 326 -13.02 23.24 -32.07
N ALA A 327 -13.76 22.36 -31.36
CA ALA A 327 -15.19 22.47 -31.14
C ALA A 327 -15.57 23.34 -29.92
N GLY A 328 -14.59 23.96 -29.24
CA GLY A 328 -14.81 24.74 -28.03
C GLY A 328 -15.17 23.89 -26.80
N GLN A 329 -14.92 22.59 -26.85
CA GLN A 329 -15.21 21.63 -25.80
C GLN A 329 -13.98 21.39 -24.91
N THR A 330 -14.24 21.16 -23.62
CA THR A 330 -13.22 20.78 -22.65
C THR A 330 -13.06 19.25 -22.58
N VAL A 331 -11.84 18.78 -22.28
CA VAL A 331 -11.54 17.35 -22.07
C VAL A 331 -11.02 17.12 -20.66
N GLY A 332 -11.55 16.09 -20.01
CA GLY A 332 -11.08 15.62 -18.70
C GLY A 332 -10.81 14.12 -18.71
N VAL A 333 -9.61 13.72 -18.31
CA VAL A 333 -9.19 12.33 -18.13
C VAL A 333 -9.19 12.02 -16.64
N PHE A 334 -10.00 11.07 -16.21
CA PHE A 334 -10.15 10.68 -14.83
C PHE A 334 -9.48 9.33 -14.61
N HIS A 335 -8.82 9.19 -13.47
CA HIS A 335 -8.17 7.94 -13.07
C HIS A 335 -8.36 7.73 -11.55
N TRP A 336 -8.34 6.48 -11.08
CA TRP A 336 -8.54 6.19 -9.66
C TRP A 336 -7.26 6.32 -8.83
N SER A 337 -6.06 6.23 -9.40
CA SER A 337 -4.84 6.30 -8.57
C SER A 337 -3.70 6.96 -9.30
N ALA A 338 -2.58 7.24 -8.64
CA ALA A 338 -1.43 7.81 -9.36
C ALA A 338 -0.79 6.84 -10.38
N ALA A 339 -1.25 5.59 -10.49
CA ALA A 339 -0.66 4.54 -11.32
C ALA A 339 -0.64 4.91 -12.81
N GLU A 340 -1.74 5.39 -13.35
CA GLU A 340 -1.92 5.76 -14.75
C GLU A 340 -0.96 6.90 -15.16
N PRO A 341 -1.02 8.10 -14.53
CA PRO A 341 -0.13 9.20 -14.88
C PRO A 341 1.35 8.90 -14.56
N SER A 342 1.63 8.13 -13.49
CA SER A 342 3.02 7.80 -13.14
C SER A 342 3.66 6.87 -14.17
N ARG A 343 2.91 5.89 -14.69
CA ARG A 343 3.44 4.99 -15.73
C ARG A 343 3.57 5.70 -17.06
N LEU A 344 2.60 6.53 -17.45
CA LEU A 344 2.71 7.30 -18.70
C LEU A 344 3.96 8.19 -18.68
N ARG A 345 4.20 8.90 -17.57
CA ARG A 345 5.43 9.71 -17.37
C ARG A 345 6.70 8.84 -17.34
N ARG A 346 6.67 7.66 -16.72
CA ARG A 346 7.82 6.73 -16.72
C ARG A 346 8.20 6.30 -18.14
N ILE A 347 7.21 6.00 -18.97
CA ILE A 347 7.41 5.42 -20.30
C ILE A 347 7.82 6.50 -21.32
N LEU A 348 7.14 7.65 -21.30
CA LEU A 348 7.25 8.69 -22.32
C LEU A 348 7.99 9.97 -21.87
N GLY A 349 8.25 10.12 -20.57
CA GLY A 349 8.99 11.29 -20.06
C GLY A 349 8.31 12.60 -20.40
N SER A 350 9.07 13.52 -21.04
CA SER A 350 8.61 14.85 -21.42
C SER A 350 7.45 14.85 -22.41
N ASP A 351 7.30 13.81 -23.23
CA ASP A 351 6.28 13.77 -24.28
C ASP A 351 4.86 13.72 -23.70
N ALA A 352 4.70 13.21 -22.47
CA ALA A 352 3.41 13.15 -21.79
C ALA A 352 3.11 14.40 -20.92
N GLU A 353 4.07 15.29 -20.69
CA GLU A 353 3.94 16.33 -19.66
C GLU A 353 2.88 17.38 -20.01
N ASP A 354 2.64 17.63 -21.30
CA ASP A 354 1.56 18.51 -21.79
C ASP A 354 0.17 18.07 -21.29
N LEU A 355 -0.08 16.76 -21.21
CA LEU A 355 -1.35 16.22 -20.70
C LEU A 355 -1.36 16.02 -19.18
N LEU A 356 -0.19 15.79 -18.57
CA LEU A 356 -0.04 15.43 -17.17
C LEU A 356 0.24 16.61 -16.23
N SER A 357 0.50 17.80 -16.78
CA SER A 357 0.73 19.02 -16.03
C SER A 357 -0.42 19.27 -15.03
N PRO A 358 -0.14 19.50 -13.74
CA PRO A 358 -1.19 19.80 -12.76
C PRO A 358 -1.98 21.09 -13.05
N ASP A 359 -1.35 22.04 -13.75
CA ASP A 359 -1.93 23.37 -13.98
C ASP A 359 -2.68 23.46 -15.31
N THR A 360 -2.24 22.71 -16.31
CA THR A 360 -2.70 22.83 -17.71
C THR A 360 -3.10 21.51 -18.35
N GLY A 361 -2.82 20.38 -17.69
CA GLY A 361 -3.12 19.06 -18.17
C GLY A 361 -4.60 18.70 -18.04
N VAL A 362 -4.93 17.50 -18.50
CA VAL A 362 -6.31 16.99 -18.53
C VAL A 362 -6.56 15.90 -17.49
N PHE A 363 -5.52 15.42 -16.79
CA PHE A 363 -5.62 14.31 -15.83
C PHE A 363 -6.13 14.76 -14.47
N THR A 364 -7.12 14.05 -13.94
CA THR A 364 -7.74 14.27 -12.63
C THR A 364 -7.73 12.99 -11.80
N ASP A 365 -7.15 13.08 -10.61
CA ASP A 365 -7.12 12.00 -9.62
C ASP A 365 -8.44 11.95 -8.85
N LEU A 366 -9.30 10.99 -9.24
CA LEU A 366 -10.63 10.87 -8.67
C LEU A 366 -10.64 10.27 -7.26
N GLU A 367 -9.66 9.42 -6.90
CA GLU A 367 -9.55 8.91 -5.52
C GLU A 367 -9.13 10.02 -4.57
N ARG A 368 -8.25 10.93 -5.01
CA ARG A 368 -7.96 12.14 -4.24
C ARG A 368 -9.21 12.99 -4.04
N THR A 369 -9.95 13.28 -5.13
CA THR A 369 -11.23 14.01 -5.05
C THR A 369 -12.22 13.33 -4.10
N PHE A 370 -12.28 12.00 -4.11
CA PHE A 370 -13.10 11.21 -3.19
C PHE A 370 -12.62 11.36 -1.74
N LYS A 371 -11.33 11.15 -1.45
CA LYS A 371 -10.74 11.21 -0.09
C LYS A 371 -10.82 12.59 0.55
N GLU A 372 -10.88 13.66 -0.25
CA GLU A 372 -11.06 15.03 0.24
C GLU A 372 -12.49 15.29 0.75
N GLN A 373 -13.48 14.50 0.31
CA GLN A 373 -14.90 14.77 0.49
C GLN A 373 -15.70 13.62 1.10
N PHE A 374 -15.12 12.43 1.20
CA PHE A 374 -15.76 11.24 1.70
C PHE A 374 -14.85 10.41 2.59
N LEU A 375 -15.47 9.73 3.54
CA LEU A 375 -14.86 8.67 4.33
C LEU A 375 -15.64 7.37 4.11
N SER A 376 -14.96 6.35 3.61
CA SER A 376 -15.49 5.00 3.48
C SER A 376 -15.02 4.11 4.63
N LEU A 377 -15.90 3.23 5.09
CA LEU A 377 -15.64 2.36 6.23
C LEU A 377 -14.55 1.32 5.93
N HIS A 378 -14.57 0.75 4.72
CA HIS A 378 -13.72 -0.37 4.32
C HIS A 378 -12.59 0.03 3.36
N GLY A 379 -12.21 1.31 3.35
CA GLY A 379 -11.11 1.83 2.51
C GLY A 379 -11.55 2.36 1.15
N SER A 380 -10.59 2.89 0.41
CA SER A 380 -10.82 3.69 -0.80
C SER A 380 -10.44 2.97 -2.10
N SER A 381 -10.21 1.66 -2.11
CA SER A 381 -10.03 0.95 -3.39
C SER A 381 -11.29 1.04 -4.24
N ILE A 382 -11.14 1.13 -5.55
CA ILE A 382 -12.27 1.25 -6.49
C ILE A 382 -13.29 0.14 -6.30
N LYS A 383 -12.85 -1.11 -6.09
CA LYS A 383 -13.72 -2.27 -5.81
C LYS A 383 -14.49 -2.16 -4.49
N THR A 384 -14.00 -1.39 -3.52
CA THR A 384 -14.71 -1.11 -2.27
C THR A 384 -15.72 0.01 -2.45
N VAL A 385 -15.37 1.04 -3.21
CA VAL A 385 -16.16 2.27 -3.32
C VAL A 385 -17.24 2.16 -4.41
N GLY A 386 -16.96 1.50 -5.52
CA GLY A 386 -17.91 1.33 -6.63
C GLY A 386 -19.27 0.78 -6.20
N PRO A 387 -19.35 -0.28 -5.37
CA PRO A 387 -20.63 -0.80 -4.90
C PRO A 387 -21.41 0.20 -4.04
N LEU A 388 -20.73 1.09 -3.33
CA LEU A 388 -21.35 2.16 -2.53
C LEU A 388 -22.03 3.21 -3.42
N PHE A 389 -21.65 3.27 -4.69
CA PHE A 389 -22.28 4.09 -5.74
C PHE A 389 -23.09 3.22 -6.74
N GLY A 390 -23.47 2.01 -6.34
CA GLY A 390 -24.36 1.14 -7.11
C GLY A 390 -23.71 0.40 -8.29
N PHE A 391 -22.38 0.48 -8.46
CA PHE A 391 -21.69 -0.27 -9.50
C PHE A 391 -21.51 -1.74 -9.11
N SER A 392 -21.70 -2.64 -10.07
CA SER A 392 -21.46 -4.08 -9.92
C SER A 392 -20.60 -4.56 -11.08
N TRP A 393 -19.48 -5.22 -10.78
CA TRP A 393 -18.62 -5.82 -11.80
C TRP A 393 -19.27 -7.05 -12.41
N SER A 394 -19.00 -7.29 -13.70
CA SER A 394 -19.54 -8.43 -14.44
C SER A 394 -18.97 -9.78 -13.98
N ALA A 395 -17.76 -9.79 -13.40
CA ALA A 395 -17.09 -10.97 -12.90
C ALA A 395 -17.00 -10.98 -11.36
N GLU A 396 -17.19 -12.17 -10.77
CA GLU A 396 -17.03 -12.41 -9.34
C GLU A 396 -15.53 -12.35 -8.98
N ASP A 397 -15.16 -11.33 -8.20
CA ASP A 397 -13.84 -11.07 -7.58
C ASP A 397 -12.61 -11.48 -8.41
N ALA A 398 -12.45 -10.81 -9.55
CA ALA A 398 -11.29 -10.91 -10.42
C ALA A 398 -10.07 -10.16 -9.83
N GLY A 399 -9.46 -10.71 -8.78
CA GLY A 399 -8.24 -10.15 -8.22
C GLY A 399 -7.06 -10.17 -9.21
N GLY A 400 -6.03 -9.35 -8.98
CA GLY A 400 -4.88 -9.23 -9.89
C GLY A 400 -4.14 -10.54 -10.18
N ALA A 401 -4.21 -11.55 -9.32
CA ALA A 401 -3.64 -12.87 -9.62
C ALA A 401 -4.36 -13.59 -10.79
N LEU A 402 -5.66 -13.36 -10.96
CA LEU A 402 -6.43 -13.89 -12.07
C LEU A 402 -6.09 -13.16 -13.37
N SER A 403 -5.94 -11.83 -13.35
CA SER A 403 -5.55 -11.07 -14.54
C SER A 403 -4.16 -11.49 -15.04
N GLN A 404 -3.20 -11.75 -14.15
CA GLN A 404 -1.88 -12.27 -14.54
C GLN A 404 -1.97 -13.65 -15.23
N ARG A 405 -2.78 -14.58 -14.70
CA ARG A 405 -3.00 -15.89 -15.35
C ARG A 405 -3.67 -15.75 -16.71
N GLN A 406 -4.64 -14.84 -16.83
CA GLN A 406 -5.31 -14.59 -18.11
C GLN A 406 -4.33 -13.99 -19.13
N LEU A 407 -3.43 -13.10 -18.69
CA LEU A 407 -2.40 -12.55 -19.56
C LEU A 407 -1.47 -13.64 -20.09
N GLU A 408 -1.02 -14.58 -19.25
CA GLU A 408 -0.16 -15.70 -19.66
C GLU A 408 -0.79 -16.54 -20.79
N HIS A 409 -2.12 -16.69 -20.78
CA HIS A 409 -2.89 -17.36 -21.83
C HIS A 409 -3.24 -16.46 -23.02
N ALA A 410 -3.29 -15.13 -22.83
CA ALA A 410 -3.54 -14.15 -23.89
C ALA A 410 -2.31 -13.89 -24.79
N ARG A 411 -1.11 -14.25 -24.32
CA ARG A 411 0.16 -14.07 -25.05
C ARG A 411 0.12 -14.73 -26.44
N PRO A 412 0.83 -14.16 -27.44
CA PRO A 412 0.97 -14.77 -28.76
C PRO A 412 1.48 -16.21 -28.69
N GLY A 413 0.99 -17.07 -29.59
CA GLY A 413 1.40 -18.48 -29.67
C GLY A 413 0.74 -19.43 -28.65
N ARG A 414 -0.10 -18.91 -27.74
CA ARG A 414 -0.93 -19.74 -26.85
C ARG A 414 -2.19 -20.25 -27.57
N PRO A 415 -2.65 -21.48 -27.30
CA PRO A 415 -3.93 -21.97 -27.83
C PRO A 415 -5.10 -21.23 -27.19
N ASN A 416 -6.18 -21.01 -27.94
CA ASN A 416 -7.44 -20.41 -27.47
C ASN A 416 -7.26 -19.05 -26.75
N ASN A 417 -6.38 -18.19 -27.25
CA ASN A 417 -6.10 -16.90 -26.60
C ASN A 417 -7.23 -15.87 -26.70
N ASP A 418 -8.23 -16.06 -27.56
CA ASP A 418 -9.33 -15.10 -27.74
C ASP A 418 -10.19 -14.92 -26.47
N GLU A 419 -10.48 -16.00 -25.75
CA GLU A 419 -11.28 -15.94 -24.52
C GLU A 419 -10.56 -15.18 -23.38
N PRO A 420 -9.28 -15.49 -23.03
CA PRO A 420 -8.50 -14.68 -22.10
C PRO A 420 -8.37 -13.21 -22.51
N ARG A 421 -8.21 -12.92 -23.80
CA ARG A 421 -8.13 -11.55 -24.32
C ARG A 421 -9.43 -10.79 -24.13
N GLN A 422 -10.56 -11.42 -24.49
CA GLN A 422 -11.88 -10.83 -24.29
C GLN A 422 -12.17 -10.61 -22.81
N TRP A 423 -11.77 -11.55 -21.95
CA TRP A 423 -11.91 -11.41 -20.51
C TRP A 423 -11.12 -10.19 -19.97
N LEU A 424 -9.85 -10.04 -20.37
CA LEU A 424 -9.01 -8.91 -19.95
C LEU A 424 -9.56 -7.56 -20.43
N LEU A 425 -10.05 -7.50 -21.66
CA LEU A 425 -10.69 -6.29 -22.20
C LEU A 425 -11.97 -5.95 -21.43
N SER A 426 -12.79 -6.95 -21.09
CA SER A 426 -14.04 -6.74 -20.34
C SER A 426 -13.76 -6.32 -18.89
N TYR A 427 -12.75 -6.92 -18.27
CA TYR A 427 -12.30 -6.56 -16.92
C TYR A 427 -11.85 -5.09 -16.83
N ASN A 428 -11.00 -4.66 -17.76
CA ASN A 428 -10.52 -3.29 -17.84
C ASN A 428 -11.64 -2.29 -18.23
N ALA A 429 -12.56 -2.69 -19.13
CA ALA A 429 -13.75 -1.90 -19.43
C ALA A 429 -14.65 -1.69 -18.20
N ASP A 430 -14.87 -2.72 -17.38
CA ASP A 430 -15.62 -2.61 -16.14
C ASP A 430 -14.96 -1.64 -15.16
N ASP A 431 -13.63 -1.62 -15.05
CA ASP A 431 -12.93 -0.68 -14.16
C ASP A 431 -13.08 0.78 -14.62
N THR A 432 -13.03 1.05 -15.92
CA THR A 432 -13.37 2.39 -16.45
C THR A 432 -14.84 2.76 -16.22
N ALA A 433 -15.77 1.80 -16.30
CA ALA A 433 -17.18 2.04 -16.03
C ALA A 433 -17.47 2.27 -14.53
N ALA A 434 -16.76 1.58 -13.65
CA ALA A 434 -16.82 1.79 -12.21
C ALA A 434 -16.37 3.20 -11.84
N LEU A 435 -15.31 3.69 -12.48
CA LEU A 435 -14.82 5.05 -12.29
C LEU A 435 -15.88 6.09 -12.66
N ALA A 436 -16.55 5.90 -13.81
CA ALA A 436 -17.64 6.75 -14.24
C ALA A 436 -18.81 6.77 -13.24
N ALA A 437 -19.22 5.58 -12.76
CA ALA A 437 -20.30 5.42 -11.79
C ALA A 437 -19.99 6.12 -10.46
N ILE A 438 -18.76 6.00 -9.96
CA ILE A 438 -18.33 6.69 -8.75
C ILE A 438 -18.32 8.21 -8.96
N ARG A 439 -17.77 8.69 -10.08
CA ARG A 439 -17.72 10.12 -10.43
C ARG A 439 -19.13 10.73 -10.43
N ASP A 440 -20.07 10.07 -11.08
CA ASP A 440 -21.46 10.56 -11.17
C ASP A 440 -22.22 10.42 -9.86
N GLY A 441 -22.02 9.31 -9.16
CA GLY A 441 -22.59 9.10 -7.84
C GLY A 441 -22.15 10.18 -6.84
N MET A 442 -20.88 10.60 -6.87
CA MET A 442 -20.38 11.71 -6.08
C MET A 442 -21.07 13.04 -6.44
N ARG A 443 -21.25 13.33 -7.74
CA ARG A 443 -21.96 14.55 -8.20
C ARG A 443 -23.42 14.58 -7.76
N GLN A 444 -24.07 13.42 -7.67
CA GLN A 444 -25.48 13.29 -7.31
C GLN A 444 -25.73 13.10 -5.81
N TRP A 445 -24.67 13.03 -5.00
CA TRP A 445 -24.75 12.66 -3.58
C TRP A 445 -25.75 13.51 -2.77
N GLU A 446 -25.80 14.82 -2.99
CA GLU A 446 -26.73 15.70 -2.25
C GLU A 446 -28.17 15.59 -2.72
N VAL A 447 -28.40 15.23 -3.99
CA VAL A 447 -29.73 14.96 -4.53
C VAL A 447 -30.30 13.70 -3.89
N ALA A 448 -29.47 12.68 -3.67
CA ALA A 448 -29.85 11.44 -3.01
C ALA A 448 -30.06 11.61 -1.48
N ALA A 449 -29.20 12.38 -0.80
CA ALA A 449 -29.31 12.61 0.64
C ALA A 449 -30.55 13.45 1.03
N GLY A 450 -31.02 14.34 0.15
CA GLY A 450 -32.28 15.09 0.33
C GLY A 450 -33.55 14.28 0.07
N ALA A 451 -33.43 13.04 -0.44
CA ALA A 451 -34.53 12.15 -0.77
C ALA A 451 -34.75 11.00 0.23
N ASN A 452 -33.90 10.87 1.26
CA ASN A 452 -34.15 9.97 2.38
C ASN A 452 -34.99 10.70 3.46
N PRO A 453 -36.25 10.31 3.71
CA PRO A 453 -36.91 10.74 4.93
C PRO A 453 -36.20 10.06 6.13
N ALA A 454 -36.09 10.83 7.21
CA ALA A 454 -35.47 10.46 8.49
C ALA A 454 -35.92 9.11 9.05
#